data_AF-A0A139TMZ4-F1
#
_entry.id   AF-A0A139TMZ4-F1
#
_cell.length_a   1.000
_cell.length_b   1.000
_cell.length_c   1.000
_cell.angle_alpha   90.00
_cell.angle_beta   90.00
_cell.angle_gamma   90.00
#
_symmetry.space_group_name_H-M   'P 1'
#
loop_
_entity.id
_entity.type
_entity.pdbx_description
1 polymer ?
#
loop_
_entity_poly.entity_id
_entity_poly.type
_entity_poly.pdbx_seq_one_letter_code
_entity_poly.pdbx_strand_id
1 'polypeptide(L)'
;MFRYDLSLYSDLLHKREFDLFREYEENEESPSEHRNVRDLRTGMISLHHFTKNQSIQEQLPDFHATMNKRLQRLISEIQQSKDVGIVMNRDIPAEEIKEFIDSLSRLSPSCAFHVLNVRHSETQSRVTWKKVSGTGRHSIREVWFNDTHPAGNMEDGNAEWWLGNYRIWKKMLIRAFVLRKKKQKEDKV
;
A
#
# COMPACT_ATOMS: atom_id res chain seq x y z
N MET A 1 2.92 -4.00 11.21
CA MET A 1 2.69 -3.91 9.75
C MET A 1 3.98 -3.50 9.08
N PHE A 2 4.48 -4.26 8.11
CA PHE A 2 5.72 -3.93 7.39
C PHE A 2 5.52 -2.68 6.54
N ARG A 3 6.42 -1.70 6.66
CA ARG A 3 6.41 -0.46 5.89
C ARG A 3 7.70 -0.38 5.10
N TYR A 4 7.62 -0.62 3.78
CA TYR A 4 8.77 -0.49 2.88
C TYR A 4 8.90 0.94 2.37
N ASP A 5 10.11 1.40 2.06
CA ASP A 5 10.38 2.78 1.64
C ASP A 5 9.61 3.16 0.38
N LEU A 6 9.19 4.43 0.27
CA LEU A 6 8.46 4.92 -0.90
C LEU A 6 9.33 4.95 -2.17
N SER A 7 10.63 5.12 -2.01
CA SER A 7 11.62 5.05 -3.10
C SER A 7 11.59 3.69 -3.78
N LEU A 8 11.49 2.59 -3.03
CA LEU A 8 11.39 1.24 -3.59
C LEU A 8 10.20 1.09 -4.55
N TYR A 9 9.04 1.63 -4.19
CA TYR A 9 7.87 1.60 -5.08
C TYR A 9 8.08 2.47 -6.32
N SER A 10 8.72 3.63 -6.18
CA SER A 10 9.09 4.45 -7.33
C SER A 10 9.99 3.70 -8.29
N ASP A 11 11.02 3.04 -7.77
CA ASP A 11 12.00 2.32 -8.57
C ASP A 11 11.35 1.18 -9.36
N LEU A 12 10.49 0.38 -8.72
CA LEU A 12 9.74 -0.68 -9.39
C LEU A 12 8.86 -0.13 -10.53
N LEU A 13 8.16 0.98 -10.28
CA LEU A 13 7.27 1.59 -11.28
C LEU A 13 8.04 2.16 -12.47
N HIS A 14 9.22 2.76 -12.24
CA HIS A 14 10.05 3.33 -13.30
C HIS A 14 10.85 2.27 -14.06
N LYS A 15 11.38 1.25 -13.38
CA LYS A 15 12.05 0.10 -14.01
C LYS A 15 11.07 -0.71 -14.86
N ARG A 16 9.78 -0.71 -14.50
CA ARG A 16 8.74 -1.53 -15.13
C ARG A 16 9.08 -3.02 -15.09
N GLU A 17 9.82 -3.45 -14.08
CA GLU A 17 10.20 -4.85 -13.86
C GLU A 17 10.12 -5.13 -12.36
N PHE A 18 9.48 -6.24 -12.02
CA PHE A 18 9.51 -6.78 -10.68
C PHE A 18 10.79 -7.59 -10.50
N ASP A 19 11.79 -6.99 -9.86
CA ASP A 19 13.14 -7.54 -9.67
C ASP A 19 13.44 -7.92 -8.21
N LEU A 20 12.41 -8.08 -7.38
CA LEU A 20 12.52 -8.53 -5.99
C LEU A 20 12.53 -10.05 -5.88
N PHE A 21 12.99 -10.57 -4.74
CA PHE A 21 13.09 -11.99 -4.40
C PHE A 21 14.07 -12.78 -5.27
N ARG A 22 15.07 -12.09 -5.85
CA ARG A 22 16.21 -12.74 -6.52
C ARG A 22 17.15 -13.40 -5.52
N GLU A 23 17.35 -12.75 -4.39
CA GLU A 23 18.06 -13.27 -3.23
C GLU A 23 17.09 -13.22 -2.05
N TYR A 24 16.93 -14.36 -1.35
CA TYR A 24 15.92 -14.48 -0.31
C TYR A 24 16.38 -15.37 0.84
N GLU A 25 15.78 -15.15 2.00
CA GLU A 25 15.80 -16.07 3.14
C GLU A 25 14.40 -16.68 3.32
N GLU A 26 14.36 -17.97 3.62
CA GLU A 26 13.15 -18.68 4.02
C GLU A 26 13.04 -18.63 5.55
N ASN A 27 11.85 -18.28 6.04
CA ASN A 27 11.50 -18.52 7.43
C ASN A 27 10.61 -19.77 7.51
N GLU A 28 11.24 -20.87 7.95
CA GLU A 28 10.64 -22.20 8.02
C GLU A 28 9.59 -22.36 9.14
N GLU A 29 9.57 -21.44 10.12
CA GLU A 29 8.70 -21.52 11.31
C GLU A 29 7.26 -21.03 11.07
N SER A 30 6.87 -20.77 9.81
CA SER A 30 5.52 -20.33 9.50
C SER A 30 4.48 -21.41 9.87
N PRO A 31 3.46 -21.12 10.70
CA PRO A 31 2.41 -22.08 11.03
C PRO A 31 1.40 -22.30 9.87
N SER A 32 1.56 -21.57 8.76
CA SER A 32 0.71 -21.63 7.57
C SER A 32 1.13 -22.77 6.61
N GLU A 33 0.24 -23.16 5.69
CA GLU A 33 0.58 -23.96 4.49
C GLU A 33 1.55 -23.24 3.53
N HIS A 34 1.81 -21.96 3.81
CA HIS A 34 2.71 -21.10 3.05
C HIS A 34 3.94 -20.74 3.87
N ARG A 35 5.07 -20.63 3.17
CA ARG A 35 6.34 -20.17 3.68
C ARG A 35 6.38 -18.65 3.67
N ASN A 36 7.01 -18.10 4.71
CA ASN A 36 7.37 -16.70 4.74
C ASN A 36 8.72 -16.56 4.06
N VAL A 37 8.76 -15.87 2.93
CA VAL A 37 10.00 -15.65 2.16
C VAL A 37 10.33 -14.18 2.20
N ARG A 38 11.55 -13.83 2.60
CA ARG A 38 12.01 -12.45 2.70
C ARG A 38 13.07 -12.15 1.65
N ASP A 39 12.85 -11.10 0.87
CA ASP A 39 13.84 -10.53 -0.04
C ASP A 39 15.01 -9.92 0.75
N LEU A 40 16.23 -10.35 0.49
CA LEU A 40 17.41 -9.91 1.24
C LEU A 40 17.81 -8.46 0.95
N ARG A 41 17.48 -7.95 -0.24
CA ARG A 41 17.83 -6.58 -0.66
C ARG A 41 16.98 -5.52 0.05
N THR A 42 15.69 -5.79 0.24
CA THR A 42 14.70 -4.79 0.70
C THR A 42 14.03 -5.17 2.02
N GLY A 43 14.20 -6.41 2.47
CA GLY A 43 13.49 -6.98 3.61
C GLY A 43 12.01 -7.23 3.34
N MET A 44 11.54 -7.17 2.08
CA MET A 44 10.14 -7.43 1.74
C MET A 44 9.76 -8.89 1.99
N ILE A 45 8.61 -9.13 2.61
CA ILE A 45 8.16 -10.48 2.97
C ILE A 45 6.94 -10.86 2.15
N SER A 46 7.00 -12.03 1.53
CA SER A 46 5.86 -12.73 0.93
C SER A 46 5.35 -13.79 1.91
N LEU A 47 4.09 -13.69 2.34
CA LEU A 47 3.49 -14.56 3.38
C LEU A 47 2.58 -15.66 2.81
N HIS A 48 2.07 -15.49 1.60
CA HIS A 48 0.95 -16.30 1.07
C HIS A 48 1.18 -16.80 -0.36
N HIS A 49 2.38 -16.65 -0.91
CA HIS A 49 2.64 -17.11 -2.27
C HIS A 49 3.26 -18.49 -2.30
N PHE A 50 4.31 -18.70 -1.50
CA PHE A 50 5.13 -19.89 -1.60
C PHE A 50 4.56 -21.03 -0.76
N THR A 51 3.96 -22.03 -1.39
CA THR A 51 3.39 -23.20 -0.70
C THR A 51 4.50 -24.11 -0.16
N LYS A 52 4.26 -24.85 0.93
CA LYS A 52 5.25 -25.78 1.51
C LYS A 52 5.47 -27.07 0.69
N ASN A 53 4.55 -27.40 -0.22
CA ASN A 53 4.56 -28.67 -0.97
C ASN A 53 5.42 -28.67 -2.25
N GLN A 54 6.05 -27.54 -2.60
CA GLN A 54 6.97 -27.40 -3.74
C GLN A 54 8.21 -26.64 -3.26
N SER A 55 9.34 -26.67 -3.96
CA SER A 55 10.48 -25.81 -3.59
C SER A 55 10.17 -24.33 -3.89
N ILE A 56 10.90 -23.39 -3.26
CA ILE A 56 10.76 -21.96 -3.61
C ILE A 56 11.25 -21.74 -5.04
N GLN A 57 12.36 -22.37 -5.42
CA GLN A 57 12.99 -22.26 -6.74
C GLN A 57 12.04 -22.64 -7.88
N GLU A 58 11.20 -23.67 -7.68
CA GLU A 58 10.19 -24.06 -8.67
C GLU A 58 9.05 -23.05 -8.80
N GLN A 59 8.71 -22.33 -7.73
CA GLN A 59 7.61 -21.36 -7.70
C GLN A 59 8.04 -19.94 -8.11
N LEU A 60 9.32 -19.60 -8.01
CA LEU A 60 9.84 -18.27 -8.32
C LEU A 60 9.50 -17.76 -9.74
N PRO A 61 9.60 -18.57 -10.81
CA PRO A 61 9.24 -18.11 -12.15
C PRO A 61 7.78 -17.66 -12.25
N ASP A 62 6.85 -18.44 -11.71
CA ASP A 62 5.41 -18.13 -11.71
C ASP A 62 5.08 -16.94 -10.81
N PHE A 63 5.76 -16.85 -9.67
CA PHE A 63 5.69 -15.69 -8.79
C PHE A 63 6.10 -14.42 -9.51
N HIS A 64 7.28 -14.41 -10.14
CA HIS A 64 7.81 -13.26 -10.88
C HIS A 64 6.91 -12.91 -12.06
N ALA A 65 6.42 -13.88 -12.82
CA ALA A 65 5.48 -13.65 -13.91
C ALA A 65 4.19 -12.98 -13.41
N THR A 66 3.63 -13.48 -12.30
CA THR A 66 2.43 -12.93 -11.67
C THR A 66 2.64 -11.50 -11.17
N MET A 67 3.75 -11.26 -10.48
CA MET A 67 4.05 -9.94 -9.91
C MET A 67 4.38 -8.92 -10.99
N ASN A 68 5.12 -9.31 -12.04
CA ASN A 68 5.33 -8.48 -13.23
C ASN A 68 4.01 -8.10 -13.89
N LYS A 69 3.10 -9.06 -14.09
CA LYS A 69 1.77 -8.77 -14.66
C LYS A 69 0.98 -7.78 -13.81
N ARG A 70 1.02 -7.92 -12.47
CA ARG A 70 0.38 -6.97 -11.54
C ARG A 70 1.02 -5.59 -11.61
N LEU A 71 2.34 -5.50 -11.67
CA LEU A 71 3.08 -4.25 -11.81
C LEU A 71 2.72 -3.53 -13.12
N GLN A 72 2.74 -4.23 -14.26
CA GLN A 72 2.36 -3.65 -15.55
C GLN A 72 0.92 -3.15 -15.54
N ARG A 73 0.01 -3.91 -14.94
CA ARG A 73 -1.39 -3.47 -14.78
C ARG A 73 -1.46 -2.19 -13.95
N LEU A 74 -0.77 -2.13 -12.80
CA LEU A 74 -0.76 -0.92 -11.96
C LEU A 74 -0.23 0.30 -12.72
N ILE A 75 0.89 0.15 -13.43
CA ILE A 75 1.47 1.24 -14.25
C ILE A 75 0.45 1.69 -15.30
N SER A 76 -0.16 0.75 -16.02
CA SER A 76 -1.17 1.04 -17.04
C SER A 76 -2.37 1.81 -16.46
N GLU A 77 -2.90 1.39 -15.32
CA GLU A 77 -4.03 2.05 -14.66
C GLU A 77 -3.66 3.47 -14.20
N ILE A 78 -2.44 3.68 -13.68
CA ILE A 78 -1.93 5.02 -13.32
C ILE A 78 -1.82 5.92 -14.55
N GLN A 79 -1.29 5.39 -15.67
CA GLN A 79 -1.08 6.18 -16.89
C GLN A 79 -2.38 6.55 -17.60
N GLN A 80 -3.43 5.72 -17.47
CA GLN A 80 -4.75 5.97 -18.05
C GLN A 80 -5.65 6.84 -17.14
N SER A 81 -5.30 6.98 -15.87
CA SER A 81 -6.08 7.74 -14.91
C SER A 81 -5.83 9.24 -15.02
N LYS A 82 -6.89 10.02 -14.81
CA LYS A 82 -6.79 11.48 -14.63
C LYS A 82 -6.43 11.86 -13.19
N ASP A 83 -6.95 11.11 -12.24
CA ASP A 83 -6.79 11.33 -10.81
C ASP A 83 -6.53 9.98 -10.13
N VAL A 84 -5.48 9.92 -9.30
CA VAL A 84 -5.14 8.74 -8.49
C VAL A 84 -5.11 9.12 -7.02
N GLY A 85 -5.95 8.43 -6.24
CA GLY A 85 -5.94 8.50 -4.78
C GLY A 85 -4.95 7.52 -4.18
N ILE A 86 -4.06 8.00 -3.32
CA ILE A 86 -3.07 7.20 -2.61
C ILE A 86 -3.38 7.29 -1.12
N VAL A 87 -3.54 6.14 -0.49
CA VAL A 87 -3.85 6.02 0.92
C VAL A 87 -2.71 5.33 1.61
N MET A 88 -2.20 5.94 2.68
CA MET A 88 -1.07 5.40 3.44
C MET A 88 -1.25 5.67 4.93
N ASN A 89 -0.58 4.87 5.76
CA ASN A 89 -0.39 5.13 7.19
C ASN A 89 1.10 5.03 7.44
N ARG A 90 1.82 6.13 7.22
CA ARG A 90 3.28 6.20 7.25
C ARG A 90 3.74 7.32 8.17
N ASP A 91 4.73 6.98 8.99
CA ASP A 91 5.40 7.94 9.84
C ASP A 91 6.71 8.42 9.20
N ILE A 92 6.59 9.19 8.12
CA ILE A 92 7.72 9.72 7.33
C ILE A 92 7.53 11.23 7.11
N PRO A 93 8.57 12.05 6.94
CA PRO A 93 8.43 13.46 6.59
C PRO A 93 7.54 13.72 5.37
N ALA A 94 6.93 14.90 5.33
CA ALA A 94 6.08 15.33 4.21
C ALA A 94 6.85 15.41 2.90
N GLU A 95 8.13 15.74 3.00
CA GLU A 95 9.10 15.89 1.92
C GLU A 95 9.29 14.56 1.18
N GLU A 96 9.40 13.43 1.88
CA GLU A 96 9.50 12.10 1.26
C GLU A 96 8.22 11.73 0.48
N ILE A 97 7.05 12.11 1.02
CA ILE A 97 5.77 11.92 0.32
C ILE A 97 5.74 12.79 -0.95
N LYS A 98 6.27 14.02 -0.88
CA LYS A 98 6.36 14.92 -2.03
C LYS A 98 7.29 14.35 -3.11
N GLU A 99 8.47 13.87 -2.74
CA GLU A 99 9.42 13.23 -3.66
C GLU A 99 8.81 12.02 -4.36
N PHE A 100 8.05 11.20 -3.61
CA PHE A 100 7.29 10.09 -4.16
C PHE A 100 6.25 10.55 -5.19
N ILE A 101 5.48 11.60 -4.88
CA ILE A 101 4.50 12.17 -5.83
C ILE A 101 5.20 12.75 -7.07
N ASP A 102 6.31 13.46 -6.89
CA ASP A 102 7.09 14.01 -8.00
C ASP A 102 7.61 12.87 -8.91
N SER A 103 8.02 11.75 -8.33
CA SER A 103 8.38 10.53 -9.05
C SER A 103 7.22 9.95 -9.86
N LEU A 104 6.03 9.80 -9.25
CA LEU A 104 4.84 9.34 -9.97
C LEU A 104 4.40 10.32 -11.07
N SER A 105 4.62 11.61 -10.86
CA SER A 105 4.28 12.66 -11.82
C SER A 105 5.18 12.62 -13.04
N ARG A 106 6.43 12.16 -12.90
CA ARG A 106 7.29 11.83 -14.06
C ARG A 106 6.80 10.59 -14.82
N LEU A 107 6.27 9.59 -14.11
CA LEU A 107 5.72 8.37 -14.74
C LEU A 107 4.42 8.65 -15.52
N SER A 108 3.57 9.54 -15.00
CA SER A 108 2.30 9.95 -15.62
C SER A 108 2.10 11.48 -15.52
N PRO A 109 2.70 12.26 -16.45
CA PRO A 109 2.66 13.72 -16.44
C PRO A 109 1.29 14.35 -16.67
N SER A 110 0.25 13.58 -17.00
CA SER A 110 -1.14 14.04 -17.11
C SER A 110 -1.99 13.73 -15.87
N CYS A 111 -1.53 12.85 -14.97
CA CYS A 111 -2.30 12.39 -13.81
C CYS A 111 -2.12 13.27 -12.57
N ALA A 112 -3.21 13.67 -11.93
CA ALA A 112 -3.22 14.27 -10.60
C ALA A 112 -3.09 13.19 -9.52
N PHE A 113 -2.29 13.45 -8.48
CA PHE A 113 -2.07 12.52 -7.37
C PHE A 113 -2.55 13.14 -6.06
N HIS A 114 -3.37 12.39 -5.33
CA HIS A 114 -3.98 12.84 -4.08
C HIS A 114 -3.63 11.88 -2.95
N VAL A 115 -2.74 12.31 -2.06
CA VAL A 115 -2.33 11.52 -0.90
C VAL A 115 -3.23 11.85 0.31
N LEU A 116 -3.75 10.80 0.93
CA LEU A 116 -4.23 10.79 2.30
C LEU A 116 -3.25 9.95 3.14
N ASN A 117 -2.42 10.60 3.95
CA ASN A 117 -1.57 9.92 4.91
C ASN A 117 -2.21 9.99 6.31
N VAL A 118 -2.45 8.82 6.89
CA VAL A 118 -2.94 8.66 8.25
C VAL A 118 -1.75 8.59 9.20
N ARG A 119 -1.82 9.38 10.26
CA ARG A 119 -0.83 9.42 11.34
C ARG A 119 -1.49 8.89 12.60
N HIS A 120 -0.95 7.79 13.09
CA HIS A 120 -1.37 7.26 14.38
C HIS A 120 -0.90 8.20 15.51
N SER A 121 -1.79 8.47 16.45
CA SER A 121 -1.46 9.18 17.69
C SER A 121 -2.33 8.67 18.84
N GLU A 122 -1.73 7.97 19.79
CA GLU A 122 -2.45 7.36 20.92
C GLU A 122 -3.17 8.41 21.78
N THR A 123 -2.56 9.57 21.95
CA THR A 123 -3.04 10.66 22.81
C THR A 123 -4.13 11.51 22.14
N GLN A 124 -4.39 11.28 20.86
CA GLN A 124 -5.28 12.11 20.07
C GLN A 124 -6.74 11.70 20.23
N SER A 125 -7.49 12.47 21.03
CA SER A 125 -8.92 12.23 21.28
C SER A 125 -9.85 12.64 20.13
N ARG A 126 -9.36 13.43 19.17
CA ARG A 126 -10.14 13.94 18.03
C ARG A 126 -9.36 13.82 16.73
N VAL A 127 -10.10 13.60 15.64
CA VAL A 127 -9.56 13.61 14.28
C VAL A 127 -9.09 15.03 13.93
N THR A 128 -7.81 15.18 13.61
CA THR A 128 -7.25 16.46 13.14
C THR A 128 -6.75 16.33 11.72
N TRP A 129 -7.12 17.28 10.86
CA TRP A 129 -6.65 17.35 9.48
C TRP A 129 -5.59 18.44 9.35
N LYS A 130 -4.49 18.12 8.67
CA LYS A 130 -3.51 19.10 8.21
C LYS A 130 -3.42 19.00 6.69
N LYS A 131 -3.68 20.11 6.01
CA LYS A 131 -3.22 20.24 4.63
C LYS A 131 -1.73 20.54 4.70
N VAL A 132 -0.92 19.61 4.23
CA VAL A 132 0.53 19.71 4.33
C VAL A 132 1.08 20.50 3.15
N SER A 133 0.66 20.12 1.94
CA SER A 133 1.11 20.77 0.72
C SER A 133 0.21 20.41 -0.46
N GLY A 134 0.38 21.14 -1.56
CA GLY A 134 -0.15 20.81 -2.87
C GLY A 134 0.59 21.63 -3.91
N THR A 135 1.28 20.97 -4.82
CA THR A 135 1.98 21.62 -5.94
C THR A 135 1.14 21.38 -7.20
N GLY A 136 0.71 22.48 -7.85
CA GLY A 136 -0.13 22.41 -9.03
C GLY A 136 -1.42 21.60 -8.79
N ARG A 137 -1.54 20.46 -9.47
CA ARG A 137 -2.72 19.57 -9.40
C ARG A 137 -2.64 18.48 -8.32
N HIS A 138 -1.50 18.32 -7.66
CA HIS A 138 -1.30 17.29 -6.64
C HIS A 138 -1.73 17.80 -5.26
N SER A 139 -2.14 16.90 -4.37
CA SER A 139 -2.49 17.28 -3.00
C SER A 139 -2.03 16.27 -1.97
N ILE A 140 -1.44 16.76 -0.88
CA ILE A 140 -1.07 15.97 0.29
C ILE A 140 -1.93 16.41 1.47
N ARG A 141 -2.71 15.48 2.01
CA ARG A 141 -3.49 15.66 3.23
C ARG A 141 -3.00 14.66 4.26
N GLU A 142 -2.82 15.16 5.46
CA GLU A 142 -2.54 14.33 6.62
C GLU A 142 -3.70 14.38 7.59
N VAL A 143 -3.97 13.24 8.22
CA VAL A 143 -5.00 13.12 9.24
C VAL A 143 -4.43 12.36 10.43
N TRP A 144 -4.56 12.95 11.62
CA TRP A 144 -4.12 12.35 12.87
C TRP A 144 -5.32 11.87 13.66
N PHE A 145 -5.24 10.64 14.14
CA PHE A 145 -6.18 10.07 15.10
C PHE A 145 -5.57 8.84 15.77
N ASN A 146 -6.18 8.40 16.88
CA ASN A 146 -5.84 7.12 17.47
C ASN A 146 -6.35 5.97 16.57
N ASP A 147 -5.42 5.43 15.77
CA ASP A 147 -5.65 4.30 14.87
C ASP A 147 -5.58 2.93 15.57
N THR A 148 -6.01 2.87 16.82
CA THR A 148 -6.18 1.62 17.56
C THR A 148 -7.55 1.03 17.27
N HIS A 149 -7.62 -0.29 17.09
CA HIS A 149 -8.90 -0.97 16.91
C HIS A 149 -9.82 -0.75 18.14
N PRO A 150 -11.14 -0.55 17.95
CA PRO A 150 -12.05 -0.27 19.07
C PRO A 150 -12.08 -1.37 20.15
N ALA A 151 -11.69 -2.60 19.80
CA ALA A 151 -11.61 -3.74 20.71
C ALA A 151 -10.20 -3.95 21.32
N GLY A 152 -9.25 -3.02 21.12
CA GLY A 152 -7.88 -3.11 21.63
C GLY A 152 -6.84 -3.38 20.53
N ASN A 153 -5.56 -3.15 20.85
CA ASN A 153 -4.44 -3.23 19.90
C ASN A 153 -3.62 -4.52 20.00
N MET A 154 -4.05 -5.51 20.78
CA MET A 154 -3.31 -6.74 20.99
C MET A 154 -4.02 -7.94 20.38
N GLU A 155 -3.22 -8.88 19.85
CA GLU A 155 -3.72 -10.10 19.22
C GLU A 155 -4.39 -11.04 20.23
N ASP A 156 -3.88 -11.08 21.45
CA ASP A 156 -4.39 -11.81 22.61
C ASP A 156 -5.61 -11.14 23.23
N GLY A 157 -6.67 -11.02 22.43
CA GLY A 157 -7.94 -10.41 22.84
C GLY A 157 -8.71 -9.79 21.68
N ASN A 158 -8.03 -9.55 20.57
CA ASN A 158 -8.64 -9.04 19.36
C ASN A 158 -7.90 -9.53 18.10
N ALA A 159 -8.40 -10.59 17.45
CA ALA A 159 -7.84 -11.10 16.20
C ALA A 159 -7.83 -10.07 15.03
N GLU A 160 -8.61 -8.99 15.16
CA GLU A 160 -8.72 -7.91 14.18
C GLU A 160 -7.91 -6.66 14.57
N TRP A 161 -6.99 -6.77 15.54
CA TRP A 161 -6.16 -5.65 16.01
C TRP A 161 -5.44 -4.92 14.87
N TRP A 162 -5.03 -5.66 13.84
CA TRP A 162 -4.32 -5.17 12.65
C TRP A 162 -5.16 -4.24 11.76
N LEU A 163 -6.49 -4.22 11.91
CA LEU A 163 -7.38 -3.32 11.15
C LEU A 163 -7.31 -1.86 11.62
N GLY A 164 -6.75 -1.59 12.80
CA GLY A 164 -6.77 -0.27 13.41
C GLY A 164 -8.19 0.27 13.62
N ASN A 165 -8.37 1.58 13.65
CA ASN A 165 -9.67 2.21 13.86
C ASN A 165 -10.47 2.30 12.55
N TYR A 166 -10.95 1.15 12.05
CA TYR A 166 -11.65 1.02 10.77
C TYR A 166 -12.85 1.98 10.62
N ARG A 167 -13.50 2.36 11.73
CA ARG A 167 -14.64 3.30 11.75
C ARG A 167 -14.20 4.71 11.35
N ILE A 168 -13.06 5.16 11.86
CA ILE A 168 -12.50 6.47 11.48
C ILE A 168 -11.95 6.39 10.05
N TRP A 169 -11.21 5.34 9.70
CA TRP A 169 -10.73 5.10 8.33
C TRP A 169 -11.81 5.27 7.27
N LYS A 170 -12.95 4.58 7.43
CA LYS A 170 -14.08 4.66 6.50
C LYS A 170 -14.59 6.10 6.34
N LYS A 171 -14.74 6.83 7.46
CA LYS A 171 -15.17 8.23 7.44
C LYS A 171 -14.15 9.12 6.71
N MET A 172 -12.85 8.89 6.92
CA MET A 172 -11.79 9.70 6.31
C MET A 172 -11.68 9.44 4.81
N LEU A 173 -11.80 8.18 4.38
CA LEU A 173 -11.77 7.81 2.96
C LEU A 173 -12.93 8.44 2.19
N ILE A 174 -14.15 8.36 2.72
CA ILE A 174 -15.34 8.98 2.10
C ILE A 174 -15.19 10.51 2.01
N ARG A 175 -14.58 11.13 3.02
CA ARG A 175 -14.35 12.58 3.04
C ARG A 175 -13.20 13.02 2.13
N ALA A 176 -12.14 12.22 2.03
CA ALA A 176 -10.96 12.53 1.25
C ALA A 176 -11.18 12.31 -0.25
N PHE A 177 -11.89 11.23 -0.61
CA PHE A 177 -12.09 10.80 -1.99
C PHE A 177 -13.58 10.76 -2.32
N VAL A 178 -13.97 11.43 -3.42
CA VAL A 178 -15.32 11.30 -3.97
C VAL A 178 -15.40 9.96 -4.70
N LEU A 179 -15.77 8.91 -3.96
CA LEU A 179 -15.97 7.58 -4.53
C LEU A 179 -17.26 7.58 -5.35
N ARG A 180 -17.14 7.70 -6.68
CA ARG A 180 -18.29 7.45 -7.57
C ARG A 180 -18.60 5.96 -7.52
N LYS A 181 -19.82 5.60 -7.10
CA LYS A 181 -20.31 4.23 -7.29
C LYS A 181 -20.24 3.92 -8.79
N LYS A 182 -19.41 2.94 -9.18
CA LYS A 182 -19.50 2.34 -10.50
C LYS A 182 -20.90 1.72 -10.56
N LYS A 183 -21.76 2.18 -11.47
CA LYS A 183 -22.99 1.43 -11.78
C LYS A 183 -22.50 0.05 -12.21
N GLN A 184 -22.69 -0.97 -11.36
CA GLN A 184 -22.61 -2.34 -11.84
C GLN A 184 -23.65 -2.40 -12.96
N LYS A 185 -23.19 -2.71 -14.18
CA LYS A 185 -24.12 -3.18 -15.19
C LYS A 185 -24.74 -4.43 -14.57
N GLU A 186 -26.04 -4.36 -14.29
CA GLU A 186 -26.82 -5.57 -14.04
C GLU A 186 -26.58 -6.44 -15.28
N ASP A 187 -25.87 -7.54 -15.08
CA ASP A 187 -25.80 -8.60 -16.07
C ASP A 187 -27.24 -9.11 -16.19
N LYS A 188 -27.91 -8.67 -17.26
CA LYS A 188 -29.15 -9.29 -17.70
C LYS A 188 -28.78 -10.67 -18.22
N VAL A 189 -29.07 -11.70 -17.44
CA VAL A 189 -29.32 -13.06 -17.91
C VAL A 189 -30.77 -13.36 -17.63
#